data_AF-A0A136KD47-F1
#
_entry.id   AF-A0A136KD47-F1
#
_cell.length_a   1.000
_cell.length_b   1.000
_cell.length_c   1.000
_cell.angle_alpha   90.00
_cell.angle_beta   90.00
_cell.angle_gamma   90.00
#
_symmetry.space_group_name_H-M   'P 1'
#
loop_
_entity.id
_entity.type
_entity.pdbx_description
1 polymer ?
#
loop_
_entity_poly.entity_id
_entity_poly.type
_entity_poly.pdbx_seq_one_letter_code
_entity_poly.pdbx_strand_id
1 'polypeptide(L)'
;MSQYGAKGRAQQGQSYKDIAKAYYGSEPTTTDTGGTIKVAGQGDIDFETTYLYGIAEMPSDWPQEALKAQAVAARSYAIRYKREGKEICTSEACQVFSKSKSDGVPGPWKQAVDETKGQVIEGVTTYYSSTAGGYSSTSGWDTTDKSDSGEWTSRAYESLAGSPWFYKAWYRKGYQNSSDSCGRSHPWLSQDEFSDIINAWIVRKNPQGADVSRIIPTTIGQCPVGGSGGNPYSIDELRSLANQSGGAITSISSVQSQHNGQGTTTTITLQTNKGTISISGSEFKETFNLRAPGYISIPQTGFSFFNIEKSN
;
A
#
# COMPACT_ATOMS: atom_id res chain seq x y z
N MET A 1 -11.04 -3.45 1.31
CA MET A 1 -11.23 -2.97 -0.07
C MET A 1 -10.22 -1.92 -0.42
N SER A 2 -9.59 -1.99 -1.59
CA SER A 2 -8.88 -0.85 -2.16
C SER A 2 -9.88 0.07 -2.87
N GLN A 3 -9.85 1.38 -2.60
CA GLN A 3 -10.67 2.36 -3.29
C GLN A 3 -10.29 2.47 -4.77
N TYR A 4 -8.99 2.58 -5.09
CA TYR A 4 -8.54 2.58 -6.49
C TYR A 4 -8.79 1.23 -7.17
N GLY A 5 -8.73 0.12 -6.44
CA GLY A 5 -9.06 -1.20 -6.98
C GLY A 5 -10.55 -1.32 -7.28
N ALA A 6 -11.44 -0.80 -6.41
CA ALA A 6 -12.87 -0.68 -6.67
C ALA A 6 -13.15 0.21 -7.90
N LYS A 7 -12.42 1.33 -8.07
CA LYS A 7 -12.48 2.15 -9.28
C LYS A 7 -12.12 1.34 -10.53
N GLY A 8 -10.99 0.62 -10.50
CA GLY A 8 -10.55 -0.21 -11.63
C GLY A 8 -11.54 -1.32 -11.97
N ARG A 9 -12.12 -1.97 -10.96
CA ARG A 9 -13.16 -2.99 -11.13
C ARG A 9 -14.42 -2.41 -11.77
N ALA A 10 -14.88 -1.25 -11.30
CA ALA A 10 -16.04 -0.57 -11.86
C ALA A 10 -15.80 -0.09 -13.31
N GLN A 11 -14.59 0.40 -13.63
CA GLN A 11 -14.20 0.75 -15.01
C GLN A 11 -14.21 -0.47 -15.95
N GLN A 12 -14.01 -1.67 -15.40
CA GLN A 12 -14.11 -2.95 -16.12
C GLN A 12 -15.54 -3.54 -16.08
N GLY A 13 -16.55 -2.74 -15.72
CA GLY A 13 -17.96 -3.11 -15.79
C GLY A 13 -18.50 -3.91 -14.61
N GLN A 14 -17.74 -4.09 -13.53
CA GLN A 14 -18.25 -4.77 -12.33
C GLN A 14 -19.25 -3.90 -11.57
N SER A 15 -20.35 -4.51 -11.11
CA SER A 15 -21.33 -3.86 -10.24
C SER A 15 -20.78 -3.69 -8.82
N TYR A 16 -21.40 -2.83 -8.01
CA TYR A 16 -21.03 -2.66 -6.60
C TYR A 16 -21.14 -3.97 -5.81
N LYS A 17 -22.03 -4.88 -6.21
CA LYS A 17 -22.19 -6.21 -5.58
C LYS A 17 -21.01 -7.12 -5.91
N ASP A 18 -20.57 -7.12 -7.18
CA ASP A 18 -19.39 -7.87 -7.61
C ASP A 18 -18.14 -7.36 -6.90
N ILE A 19 -18.00 -6.03 -6.78
CA ILE A 19 -16.88 -5.39 -6.07
C ILE A 19 -16.91 -5.76 -4.59
N ALA A 20 -18.07 -5.63 -3.92
CA ALA A 20 -18.23 -6.01 -2.53
C ALA A 20 -17.87 -7.49 -2.29
N LYS A 21 -18.39 -8.39 -3.12
CA LYS A 21 -18.08 -9.82 -3.07
C LYS A 21 -16.60 -10.09 -3.28
N ALA A 22 -15.96 -9.40 -4.22
CA ALA A 22 -14.55 -9.58 -4.50
C ALA A 22 -13.65 -9.21 -3.31
N TYR A 23 -13.99 -8.18 -2.53
CA TYR A 23 -13.17 -7.72 -1.40
C TYR A 23 -13.53 -8.35 -0.06
N TYR A 24 -14.79 -8.70 0.13
CA TYR A 24 -15.33 -9.11 1.43
C TYR A 24 -15.90 -10.53 1.45
N GLY A 25 -15.90 -11.23 0.31
CA GLY A 25 -16.30 -12.64 0.21
C GLY A 25 -17.80 -12.87 0.12
N SER A 26 -18.63 -11.84 0.28
CA SER A 26 -20.09 -11.94 0.20
C SER A 26 -20.71 -10.74 -0.48
N GLU A 27 -21.88 -10.95 -1.09
CA GLU A 27 -22.69 -9.86 -1.62
C GLU A 27 -23.41 -9.12 -0.48
N PRO A 28 -23.76 -7.84 -0.67
CA PRO A 28 -24.52 -7.10 0.31
C PRO A 28 -25.94 -7.67 0.46
N THR A 29 -26.45 -7.66 1.69
CA THR A 29 -27.83 -8.02 2.04
C THR A 29 -28.59 -6.81 2.56
N THR A 30 -29.92 -6.84 2.46
CA THR A 30 -30.77 -5.77 2.97
C THR A 30 -30.94 -5.89 4.49
N THR A 31 -30.71 -4.80 5.19
CA THR A 31 -30.82 -4.66 6.63
C THR A 31 -31.49 -3.32 6.98
N ASP A 32 -32.30 -3.31 8.04
CA ASP A 32 -32.82 -2.05 8.58
C ASP A 32 -31.69 -1.22 9.20
N THR A 33 -31.54 -0.01 8.68
CA THR A 33 -30.47 0.94 8.97
C THR A 33 -31.00 2.28 9.47
N GLY A 34 -32.33 2.42 9.64
CA GLY A 34 -32.95 3.64 10.13
C GLY A 34 -32.54 4.02 11.56
N GLY A 35 -32.72 5.29 11.93
CA GLY A 35 -32.36 5.82 13.24
C GLY A 35 -30.92 6.36 13.31
N THR A 36 -30.43 6.62 14.52
CA THR A 36 -29.19 7.38 14.74
C THR A 36 -27.96 6.50 14.97
N ILE A 37 -26.79 7.13 14.93
CA ILE A 37 -25.50 6.60 15.39
C ILE A 37 -24.81 7.64 16.28
N LYS A 38 -24.13 7.17 17.34
CA LYS A 38 -23.31 8.01 18.22
C LYS A 38 -21.95 8.26 17.58
N VAL A 39 -21.63 9.52 17.32
CA VAL A 39 -20.39 9.92 16.64
C VAL A 39 -19.61 10.87 17.52
N ALA A 40 -18.33 10.57 17.72
CA ALA A 40 -17.45 11.34 18.59
C ALA A 40 -17.43 12.83 18.17
N GLY A 41 -17.71 13.70 19.13
CA GLY A 41 -17.78 15.15 18.91
C GLY A 41 -18.99 15.65 18.11
N GLN A 42 -19.94 14.79 17.74
CA GLN A 42 -21.18 15.15 17.03
C GLN A 42 -22.45 14.69 17.76
N GLY A 43 -22.33 13.73 18.69
CA GLY A 43 -23.47 13.15 19.40
C GLY A 43 -24.25 12.15 18.53
N ASP A 44 -25.54 11.99 18.80
CA ASP A 44 -26.44 11.15 18.00
C ASP A 44 -26.87 11.88 16.73
N ILE A 45 -26.49 11.35 15.57
CA ILE A 45 -26.86 11.90 14.25
C ILE A 45 -27.54 10.84 13.39
N ASP A 46 -28.32 11.27 12.39
CA ASP A 46 -29.00 10.36 11.47
C ASP A 46 -27.99 9.49 10.70
N PHE A 47 -28.21 8.17 10.71
CA PHE A 47 -27.23 7.21 10.19
C PHE A 47 -27.11 7.26 8.65
N GLU A 48 -28.22 7.35 7.93
CA GLU A 48 -28.23 7.22 6.47
C GLU A 48 -27.98 8.55 5.75
N THR A 49 -28.56 9.65 6.25
CA THR A 49 -28.64 10.93 5.55
C THR A 49 -27.80 12.04 6.19
N THR A 50 -27.16 11.78 7.34
CA THR A 50 -26.14 12.68 7.90
C THR A 50 -24.79 11.98 7.99
N TYR A 51 -24.71 10.87 8.74
CA TYR A 51 -23.45 10.17 8.94
C TYR A 51 -22.84 9.69 7.63
N LEU A 52 -23.54 8.86 6.83
CA LEU A 52 -22.99 8.33 5.59
C LEU A 52 -22.72 9.39 4.52
N TYR A 53 -23.47 10.48 4.48
CA TYR A 53 -23.16 11.61 3.60
C TYR A 53 -21.83 12.28 3.98
N GLY A 54 -21.49 12.31 5.28
CA GLY A 54 -20.21 12.82 5.77
C GLY A 54 -19.00 11.92 5.53
N ILE A 55 -19.18 10.68 5.05
CA ILE A 55 -18.11 9.71 4.71
C ILE A 55 -17.66 9.83 3.24
N ALA A 56 -18.03 10.92 2.54
CA ALA A 56 -17.61 11.14 1.15
C ALA A 56 -16.08 11.26 1.01
N GLU A 57 -15.39 10.12 0.85
CA GLU A 57 -13.93 10.02 0.75
C GLU A 57 -13.44 9.92 -0.70
N MET A 58 -14.25 9.32 -1.58
CA MET A 58 -13.88 9.11 -2.98
C MET A 58 -14.23 10.31 -3.85
N PRO A 59 -13.40 10.65 -4.87
CA PRO A 59 -13.71 11.71 -5.82
C PRO A 59 -15.04 11.47 -6.55
N SER A 60 -15.78 12.55 -6.81
CA SER A 60 -17.15 12.49 -7.35
C SER A 60 -17.22 12.11 -8.84
N ASP A 61 -16.10 12.22 -9.55
CA ASP A 61 -15.95 11.82 -10.96
C ASP A 61 -15.62 10.32 -11.11
N TRP A 62 -15.48 9.58 -10.01
CA TRP A 62 -15.27 8.14 -10.06
C TRP A 62 -16.54 7.39 -10.46
N PRO A 63 -16.42 6.18 -11.03
CA PRO A 63 -17.58 5.39 -11.44
C PRO A 63 -18.57 5.18 -10.29
N GLN A 64 -19.86 5.32 -10.60
CA GLN A 64 -20.94 5.22 -9.60
C GLN A 64 -20.92 3.88 -8.85
N GLU A 65 -20.59 2.77 -9.52
CA GLU A 65 -20.50 1.46 -8.89
C GLU A 65 -19.36 1.36 -7.85
N ALA A 66 -18.27 2.12 -8.03
CA ALA A 66 -17.20 2.22 -7.04
C ALA A 66 -17.67 3.03 -5.81
N LEU A 67 -18.38 4.14 -6.04
CA LEU A 67 -18.97 4.94 -4.95
C LEU A 67 -19.99 4.13 -4.14
N LYS A 68 -20.84 3.35 -4.81
CA LYS A 68 -21.80 2.43 -4.17
C LYS A 68 -21.09 1.37 -3.33
N ALA A 69 -20.02 0.76 -3.85
CA ALA A 69 -19.25 -0.23 -3.10
C ALA A 69 -18.64 0.38 -1.82
N GLN A 70 -18.16 1.62 -1.88
CA GLN A 70 -17.67 2.35 -0.72
C GLN A 70 -18.79 2.72 0.26
N ALA A 71 -19.96 3.17 -0.22
CA ALA A 71 -21.10 3.46 0.65
C ALA A 71 -21.54 2.21 1.42
N VAL A 72 -21.62 1.04 0.75
CA VAL A 72 -21.91 -0.24 1.39
C VAL A 72 -20.82 -0.64 2.40
N ALA A 73 -19.54 -0.52 2.04
CA ALA A 73 -18.44 -0.83 2.95
C ALA A 73 -18.47 0.06 4.20
N ALA A 74 -18.71 1.36 4.04
CA ALA A 74 -18.79 2.31 5.14
C ALA A 74 -19.99 2.03 6.05
N ARG A 75 -21.16 1.78 5.47
CA ARG A 75 -22.38 1.40 6.21
C ARG A 75 -22.18 0.13 7.02
N SER A 76 -21.57 -0.88 6.42
CA SER A 76 -21.30 -2.18 7.05
C SER A 76 -20.31 -2.09 8.22
N TYR A 77 -19.36 -1.15 8.14
CA TYR A 77 -18.43 -0.88 9.22
C TYR A 77 -19.14 -0.20 10.40
N ALA A 78 -19.86 0.88 10.11
CA ALA A 78 -20.49 1.73 11.12
C ALA A 78 -21.71 1.09 11.80
N ILE A 79 -22.48 0.22 11.11
CA ILE A 79 -23.67 -0.41 11.67
C ILE A 79 -23.36 -1.28 12.92
N ARG A 80 -22.12 -1.75 13.06
CA ARG A 80 -21.69 -2.52 14.23
C ARG A 80 -21.63 -1.68 15.48
N TYR A 81 -21.04 -0.49 15.39
CA TYR A 81 -21.01 0.48 16.47
C TYR A 81 -22.43 0.88 16.87
N LYS A 82 -23.29 1.13 15.88
CA LYS A 82 -24.70 1.43 16.09
C LYS A 82 -25.44 0.31 16.84
N ARG A 83 -25.32 -0.95 16.39
CA ARG A 83 -25.95 -2.12 17.03
C ARG A 83 -25.43 -2.36 18.45
N GLU A 84 -24.15 -2.09 18.68
CA GLU A 84 -23.53 -2.20 20.01
C GLU A 84 -23.79 -0.97 20.90
N GLY A 85 -24.44 0.08 20.38
CA GLY A 85 -24.68 1.34 21.10
C GLY A 85 -23.40 2.12 21.44
N LYS A 86 -22.29 1.82 20.76
CA LYS A 86 -20.97 2.43 20.95
C LYS A 86 -20.79 3.67 20.11
N GLU A 87 -19.98 4.60 20.62
CA GLU A 87 -19.55 5.78 19.88
C GLU A 87 -18.48 5.40 18.84
N ILE A 88 -18.66 5.85 17.59
CA ILE A 88 -17.65 5.73 16.53
C ILE A 88 -16.79 6.99 16.47
N CYS A 89 -15.48 6.82 16.32
CA CYS A 89 -14.55 7.93 16.17
C CYS A 89 -14.55 8.49 14.73
N THR A 90 -14.11 9.74 14.55
CA THR A 90 -14.15 10.45 13.27
C THR A 90 -12.79 10.55 12.57
N SER A 91 -11.81 9.73 12.99
CA SER A 91 -10.44 9.70 12.45
C SER A 91 -10.20 8.40 11.68
N GLU A 92 -9.02 8.28 11.09
CA GLU A 92 -8.54 7.09 10.38
C GLU A 92 -8.48 5.83 11.27
N ALA A 93 -8.58 5.98 12.59
CA ALA A 93 -8.75 4.85 13.51
C ALA A 93 -10.11 4.15 13.37
N CYS A 94 -11.12 4.86 12.84
CA CYS A 94 -12.44 4.32 12.51
C CYS A 94 -12.77 4.67 11.06
N GLN A 95 -13.51 5.76 10.84
CA GLN A 95 -13.81 6.30 9.51
C GLN A 95 -13.77 7.83 9.59
N VAL A 96 -13.26 8.47 8.55
CA VAL A 96 -13.15 9.92 8.52
C VAL A 96 -14.52 10.53 8.21
N PHE A 97 -15.20 11.00 9.26
CA PHE A 97 -16.45 11.75 9.13
C PHE A 97 -16.19 13.25 9.09
N SER A 98 -16.88 13.95 8.17
CA SER A 98 -16.89 15.40 8.10
C SER A 98 -18.31 15.95 8.02
N LYS A 99 -18.68 16.80 8.98
CA LYS A 99 -19.98 17.49 8.98
C LYS A 99 -20.13 18.43 7.78
N SER A 100 -19.05 19.11 7.37
CA SER A 100 -19.10 19.98 6.19
C SER A 100 -19.33 19.20 4.90
N LYS A 101 -18.77 17.99 4.78
CA LYS A 101 -19.08 17.08 3.67
C LYS A 101 -20.52 16.59 3.72
N SER A 102 -21.05 16.33 4.92
CA SER A 102 -22.46 15.96 5.06
C SER A 102 -23.41 17.07 4.61
N ASP A 103 -23.11 18.32 4.97
CA ASP A 103 -23.97 19.48 4.65
C ASP A 103 -23.86 19.88 3.18
N GLY A 104 -22.68 19.72 2.58
CA GLY A 104 -22.39 19.96 1.17
C GLY A 104 -22.17 18.67 0.39
N VAL A 105 -23.00 17.65 0.62
CA VAL A 105 -22.76 16.30 0.07
C VAL A 105 -22.66 16.32 -1.46
N PRO A 106 -21.58 15.77 -2.06
CA PRO A 106 -21.48 15.70 -3.51
C PRO A 106 -22.59 14.82 -4.10
N GLY A 107 -23.20 15.27 -5.19
CA GLY A 107 -24.34 14.60 -5.84
C GLY A 107 -24.12 13.10 -6.12
N PRO A 108 -23.01 12.70 -6.79
CA PRO A 108 -22.73 11.28 -7.05
C PRO A 108 -22.58 10.44 -5.78
N TRP A 109 -21.95 10.98 -4.73
CA TRP A 109 -21.85 10.30 -3.44
C TRP A 109 -23.21 10.15 -2.76
N LYS A 110 -24.00 11.23 -2.73
CA LYS A 110 -25.37 11.20 -2.20
C LYS A 110 -26.19 10.12 -2.91
N GLN A 111 -26.15 10.09 -4.24
CA GLN A 111 -26.82 9.09 -5.06
C GLN A 111 -26.35 7.67 -4.72
N ALA A 112 -25.04 7.46 -4.51
CA ALA A 112 -24.51 6.15 -4.15
C ALA A 112 -25.00 5.67 -2.78
N VAL A 113 -25.04 6.57 -1.79
CA VAL A 113 -25.59 6.27 -0.46
C VAL A 113 -27.07 5.93 -0.55
N ASP A 114 -27.85 6.74 -1.26
CA ASP A 114 -29.31 6.59 -1.39
C ASP A 114 -29.69 5.30 -2.15
N GLU A 115 -29.04 5.02 -3.28
CA GLU A 115 -29.29 3.82 -4.09
C GLU A 115 -28.84 2.52 -3.41
N THR A 116 -27.99 2.61 -2.38
CA THR A 116 -27.52 1.46 -1.58
C THR A 116 -28.09 1.46 -0.17
N LYS A 117 -29.14 2.24 0.11
CA LYS A 117 -29.75 2.31 1.44
C LYS A 117 -30.08 0.92 1.98
N GLY A 118 -29.65 0.65 3.21
CA GLY A 118 -29.85 -0.64 3.86
C GLY A 118 -29.02 -1.81 3.30
N GLN A 119 -28.18 -1.62 2.28
CA GLN A 119 -27.29 -2.67 1.78
C GLN A 119 -26.03 -2.76 2.66
N VAL A 120 -25.84 -3.90 3.32
CA VAL A 120 -24.72 -4.15 4.24
C VAL A 120 -24.08 -5.51 4.01
N ILE A 121 -22.83 -5.64 4.44
CA ILE A 121 -22.05 -6.87 4.42
C ILE A 121 -21.92 -7.34 5.88
N GLU A 122 -22.50 -8.49 6.16
CA GLU A 122 -22.50 -9.08 7.50
C GLU A 122 -21.31 -10.04 7.70
N GLY A 123 -20.94 -10.30 8.96
CA GLY A 123 -19.95 -11.32 9.31
C GLY A 123 -18.47 -10.97 9.07
N VAL A 124 -18.13 -9.87 8.39
CA VAL A 124 -16.73 -9.48 8.07
C VAL A 124 -16.46 -7.99 8.23
N THR A 125 -15.37 -7.57 8.89
CA THR A 125 -15.07 -6.13 9.02
C THR A 125 -14.66 -5.52 7.69
N THR A 126 -15.43 -4.53 7.25
CA THR A 126 -15.31 -3.90 5.93
C THR A 126 -14.26 -2.78 5.92
N TYR A 127 -13.02 -3.15 6.26
CA TYR A 127 -11.89 -2.21 6.16
C TYR A 127 -11.64 -1.81 4.71
N TYR A 128 -11.27 -0.54 4.51
CA TYR A 128 -10.86 -0.02 3.21
C TYR A 128 -9.65 0.89 3.32
N SER A 129 -8.94 1.06 2.21
CA SER A 129 -7.80 1.97 2.08
C SER A 129 -7.78 2.59 0.68
N SER A 130 -7.05 3.70 0.50
CA SER A 130 -6.85 4.29 -0.83
C SER A 130 -6.24 3.26 -1.80
N THR A 131 -5.15 2.60 -1.38
CA THR A 131 -4.42 1.63 -2.19
C THR A 131 -3.93 0.47 -1.32
N ALA A 132 -3.90 -0.74 -1.86
CA ALA A 132 -3.58 -1.99 -1.16
C ALA A 132 -2.33 -2.72 -1.71
N GLY A 133 -1.90 -2.42 -2.94
CA GLY A 133 -0.71 -3.00 -3.57
C GLY A 133 -1.00 -4.29 -4.36
N GLY A 134 -2.24 -4.52 -4.78
CA GLY A 134 -2.61 -5.63 -5.66
C GLY A 134 -2.82 -7.00 -5.01
N TYR A 135 -2.62 -7.13 -3.69
CA TYR A 135 -2.93 -8.33 -2.92
C TYR A 135 -3.53 -7.98 -1.55
N SER A 136 -4.47 -8.78 -1.06
CA SER A 136 -4.94 -8.75 0.33
C SER A 136 -5.13 -10.17 0.84
N SER A 137 -4.85 -10.40 2.13
CA SER A 137 -5.08 -11.70 2.78
C SER A 137 -6.55 -12.12 2.79
N THR A 138 -7.49 -11.17 2.66
CA THR A 138 -8.93 -11.45 2.67
C THR A 138 -9.50 -11.76 1.28
N SER A 139 -8.90 -11.26 0.21
CA SER A 139 -9.44 -11.34 -1.16
C SER A 139 -8.49 -11.96 -2.18
N GLY A 140 -7.27 -12.29 -1.77
CA GLY A 140 -6.18 -12.73 -2.64
C GLY A 140 -5.73 -11.64 -3.60
N TRP A 141 -5.24 -12.06 -4.76
CA TRP A 141 -4.80 -11.18 -5.84
C TRP A 141 -5.95 -10.33 -6.39
N ASP A 142 -5.70 -9.03 -6.49
CA ASP A 142 -6.62 -8.02 -7.01
C ASP A 142 -6.25 -7.63 -8.44
N THR A 143 -6.06 -8.66 -9.27
CA THR A 143 -5.77 -8.56 -10.71
C THR A 143 -6.96 -9.05 -11.54
N THR A 144 -6.96 -8.74 -12.83
CA THR A 144 -8.01 -9.16 -13.77
C THR A 144 -8.13 -10.67 -13.96
N ASP A 145 -7.08 -11.41 -13.62
CA ASP A 145 -6.97 -12.87 -13.76
C ASP A 145 -6.79 -13.62 -12.42
N LYS A 146 -6.84 -12.92 -11.28
CA LYS A 146 -6.62 -13.48 -9.93
C LYS A 146 -5.26 -14.17 -9.74
N SER A 147 -4.24 -13.76 -10.49
CA SER A 147 -2.91 -14.37 -10.55
C SER A 147 -1.78 -13.36 -10.32
N ASP A 148 -0.63 -13.85 -9.85
CA ASP A 148 0.67 -13.16 -9.75
C ASP A 148 1.63 -13.45 -10.90
N SER A 149 1.18 -14.20 -11.90
CA SER A 149 2.05 -14.62 -13.00
C SER A 149 2.53 -13.45 -13.87
N GLY A 150 3.81 -13.50 -14.27
CA GLY A 150 4.42 -12.51 -15.16
C GLY A 150 4.36 -11.09 -14.61
N GLU A 151 4.12 -10.11 -15.49
CA GLU A 151 3.97 -8.68 -15.15
C GLU A 151 2.60 -8.39 -14.55
N TRP A 152 2.32 -8.95 -13.37
CA TRP A 152 1.01 -8.86 -12.71
C TRP A 152 0.58 -7.42 -12.38
N THR A 153 1.54 -6.52 -12.15
CA THR A 153 1.30 -5.10 -11.83
C THR A 153 0.53 -4.37 -12.94
N SER A 154 0.74 -4.75 -14.20
CA SER A 154 -0.03 -4.23 -15.35
C SER A 154 -1.51 -4.63 -15.33
N ARG A 155 -1.85 -5.70 -14.61
CA ARG A 155 -3.20 -6.29 -14.53
C ARG A 155 -3.89 -6.02 -13.19
N ALA A 156 -3.20 -5.42 -12.23
CA ALA A 156 -3.79 -5.01 -10.96
C ALA A 156 -4.83 -3.91 -11.18
N TYR A 157 -6.02 -4.05 -10.60
CA TYR A 157 -7.10 -3.07 -10.79
C TYR A 157 -6.69 -1.66 -10.35
N GLU A 158 -5.87 -1.54 -9.32
CA GLU A 158 -5.36 -0.25 -8.84
C GLU A 158 -4.42 0.43 -9.84
N SER A 159 -3.62 -0.36 -10.55
CA SER A 159 -2.72 0.09 -11.62
C SER A 159 -3.54 0.56 -12.82
N LEU A 160 -4.50 -0.25 -13.27
CA LEU A 160 -5.44 0.08 -14.33
C LEU A 160 -6.26 1.36 -14.03
N ALA A 161 -6.57 1.59 -12.75
CA ALA A 161 -7.28 2.76 -12.29
C ALA A 161 -6.42 4.03 -12.14
N GLY A 162 -5.10 3.91 -12.35
CA GLY A 162 -4.13 4.99 -12.23
C GLY A 162 -3.89 5.43 -10.79
N SER A 163 -3.79 4.50 -9.83
CA SER A 163 -3.43 4.86 -8.46
C SER A 163 -2.05 5.52 -8.40
N PRO A 164 -1.95 6.75 -7.86
CA PRO A 164 -0.67 7.46 -7.74
C PRO A 164 0.27 6.84 -6.69
N TRP A 165 -0.24 5.90 -5.89
CA TRP A 165 0.50 5.24 -4.81
C TRP A 165 0.91 3.81 -5.15
N PHE A 166 0.36 3.22 -6.21
CA PHE A 166 0.57 1.80 -6.52
C PHE A 166 2.05 1.44 -6.74
N TYR A 167 2.78 2.28 -7.46
CA TYR A 167 4.22 2.10 -7.71
C TYR A 167 5.11 2.87 -6.72
N LYS A 168 4.53 3.63 -5.79
CA LYS A 168 5.26 4.66 -5.04
C LYS A 168 5.53 4.19 -3.61
N ALA A 169 6.80 3.96 -3.28
CA ALA A 169 7.21 3.73 -1.91
C ALA A 169 7.11 5.00 -1.06
N TRP A 170 6.93 4.83 0.25
CA TRP A 170 6.99 5.94 1.21
C TRP A 170 8.45 6.26 1.55
N TYR A 171 8.79 7.55 1.60
CA TYR A 171 10.19 8.03 1.72
C TYR A 171 10.35 9.21 2.68
N ARG A 172 9.34 9.46 3.53
CA ARG A 172 9.36 10.52 4.55
C ARG A 172 9.32 9.92 5.95
N LYS A 173 9.75 10.69 6.95
CA LYS A 173 9.56 10.33 8.36
C LYS A 173 8.07 10.24 8.70
N GLY A 174 7.61 9.15 9.32
CA GLY A 174 6.19 8.98 9.66
C GLY A 174 5.30 8.94 8.42
N TYR A 175 4.09 9.51 8.47
CA TYR A 175 3.11 9.48 7.36
C TYR A 175 2.67 10.87 6.88
N GLN A 176 3.35 11.93 7.31
CA GLN A 176 2.98 13.30 6.95
C GLN A 176 3.76 13.81 5.74
N ASN A 177 3.09 14.51 4.83
CA ASN A 177 3.74 15.09 3.65
C ASN A 177 4.78 16.18 3.99
N SER A 178 4.58 16.90 5.10
CA SER A 178 5.51 17.92 5.60
C SER A 178 6.70 17.34 6.35
N SER A 179 6.70 16.03 6.63
CA SER A 179 7.80 15.40 7.33
C SER A 179 9.06 15.33 6.47
N ASP A 180 10.18 15.31 7.18
CA ASP A 180 11.51 15.23 6.60
C ASP A 180 11.62 14.06 5.61
N SER A 181 12.20 14.33 4.45
CA SER A 181 12.44 13.39 3.37
C SER A 181 13.93 13.09 3.17
N CYS A 182 14.79 13.60 4.06
CA CYS A 182 16.23 13.46 3.97
C CYS A 182 16.78 13.93 2.62
N GLY A 183 16.33 15.11 2.20
CA GLY A 183 16.73 15.74 0.95
C GLY A 183 16.09 15.14 -0.31
N ARG A 184 15.30 14.07 -0.20
CA ARG A 184 14.67 13.44 -1.36
C ARG A 184 13.40 14.16 -1.78
N SER A 185 13.19 14.31 -3.08
CA SER A 185 11.93 14.76 -3.67
C SER A 185 11.02 13.60 -4.09
N HIS A 186 11.58 12.39 -4.26
CA HIS A 186 10.89 11.18 -4.72
C HIS A 186 11.45 9.89 -4.06
N PRO A 187 10.70 8.77 -4.11
CA PRO A 187 11.16 7.49 -3.57
C PRO A 187 11.99 6.65 -4.54
N TRP A 188 12.09 7.05 -5.81
CA TRP A 188 12.83 6.28 -6.82
C TRP A 188 14.32 6.25 -6.51
N LEU A 189 14.94 5.10 -6.78
CA LEU A 189 16.38 4.88 -6.64
C LEU A 189 17.06 5.07 -7.99
N SER A 190 18.24 5.69 -8.00
CA SER A 190 19.11 5.69 -9.19
C SER A 190 19.70 4.30 -9.42
N GLN A 191 20.28 4.06 -10.61
CA GLN A 191 21.01 2.81 -10.87
C GLN A 191 22.18 2.61 -9.89
N ASP A 192 22.86 3.69 -9.51
CA ASP A 192 23.96 3.63 -8.54
C ASP A 192 23.46 3.28 -7.13
N GLU A 193 22.37 3.91 -6.68
CA GLU A 193 21.76 3.62 -5.38
C GLU A 193 21.25 2.17 -5.32
N PHE A 194 20.60 1.70 -6.38
CA PHE A 194 20.10 0.33 -6.41
C PHE A 194 21.24 -0.70 -6.50
N SER A 195 22.26 -0.44 -7.33
CA SER A 195 23.44 -1.31 -7.42
C SER A 195 24.23 -1.35 -6.10
N ASP A 196 24.30 -0.24 -5.37
CA ASP A 196 24.91 -0.16 -4.04
C ASP A 196 24.18 -1.04 -3.00
N ILE A 197 22.85 -1.11 -3.04
CA ILE A 197 22.07 -2.05 -2.21
C ILE A 197 22.38 -3.51 -2.58
N ILE A 198 22.53 -3.82 -3.87
CA ILE A 198 22.91 -5.18 -4.28
C ILE A 198 24.35 -5.52 -3.89
N ASN A 199 25.27 -4.56 -3.98
CA ASN A 199 26.65 -4.72 -3.51
C ASN A 199 26.71 -4.93 -1.99
N ALA A 200 25.86 -4.24 -1.21
CA ALA A 200 25.68 -4.53 0.20
C ALA A 200 25.28 -5.99 0.44
N TRP A 201 24.33 -6.53 -0.34
CA TRP A 201 23.94 -7.93 -0.22
C TRP A 201 25.12 -8.88 -0.52
N ILE A 202 25.86 -8.63 -1.60
CA ILE A 202 27.06 -9.43 -1.97
C ILE A 202 28.07 -9.46 -0.82
N VAL A 203 28.42 -8.29 -0.27
CA VAL A 203 29.38 -8.19 0.85
C VAL A 203 28.82 -8.83 2.11
N ARG A 204 27.53 -8.67 2.43
CA ARG A 204 26.93 -9.34 3.60
C ARG A 204 26.99 -10.86 3.50
N LYS A 205 26.83 -11.43 2.29
CA LYS A 205 26.89 -12.88 2.06
C LYS A 205 28.30 -13.43 2.13
N ASN A 206 29.30 -12.64 1.74
CA ASN A 206 30.70 -13.04 1.77
C ASN A 206 31.60 -11.85 2.15
N PRO A 207 31.75 -11.51 3.45
CA PRO A 207 32.37 -10.24 3.84
C PRO A 207 33.83 -10.06 3.46
N GLN A 208 34.61 -11.15 3.32
CA GLN A 208 36.06 -11.08 3.02
C GLN A 208 36.82 -10.09 3.93
N GLY A 209 36.43 -10.02 5.21
CA GLY A 209 37.02 -9.09 6.20
C GLY A 209 36.34 -7.72 6.31
N ALA A 210 35.30 -7.45 5.52
CA ALA A 210 34.46 -6.26 5.66
C ALA A 210 33.73 -6.24 7.01
N ASP A 211 33.65 -5.06 7.61
CA ASP A 211 32.84 -4.81 8.79
C ASP A 211 31.38 -4.59 8.37
N VAL A 212 30.57 -5.64 8.47
CA VAL A 212 29.16 -5.61 8.08
C VAL A 212 28.31 -4.63 8.89
N SER A 213 28.77 -4.17 10.05
CA SER A 213 28.08 -3.16 10.85
C SER A 213 28.11 -1.77 10.19
N ARG A 214 29.04 -1.54 9.25
CA ARG A 214 29.12 -0.32 8.42
C ARG A 214 28.23 -0.38 7.18
N ILE A 215 27.49 -1.48 6.97
CA ILE A 215 26.48 -1.60 5.91
C ILE A 215 25.19 -0.96 6.43
N ILE A 216 25.23 0.36 6.51
CA ILE A 216 24.14 1.26 6.89
C ILE A 216 24.00 2.34 5.80
N PRO A 217 22.92 3.14 5.76
CA PRO A 217 22.72 4.10 4.67
C PRO A 217 23.84 5.13 4.61
N THR A 218 24.29 5.50 3.40
CA THR A 218 25.29 6.57 3.21
C THR A 218 24.81 7.92 3.74
N THR A 219 23.50 8.11 3.81
CA THR A 219 22.83 9.31 4.30
C THR A 219 22.72 9.36 5.83
N ILE A 220 23.12 8.31 6.57
CA ILE A 220 22.85 8.18 8.01
C ILE A 220 23.41 9.33 8.86
N GLY A 221 24.54 9.93 8.44
CA GLY A 221 25.16 11.06 9.14
C GLY A 221 24.38 12.38 8.99
N GLN A 222 23.67 12.56 7.87
CA GLN A 222 22.83 13.74 7.61
C GLN A 222 21.36 13.50 7.98
N CYS A 223 20.95 12.24 7.95
CA CYS A 223 19.59 11.76 8.15
C CYS A 223 19.64 10.62 9.17
N PRO A 224 19.51 10.91 10.47
CA PRO A 224 19.60 9.89 11.51
C PRO A 224 18.30 9.07 11.58
N VAL A 225 18.10 8.20 10.59
CA VAL A 225 16.93 7.32 10.49
C VAL A 225 16.86 6.45 11.75
N GLY A 226 15.71 6.44 12.42
CA GLY A 226 15.53 5.73 13.68
C GLY A 226 16.34 6.29 14.85
N GLY A 227 16.90 7.50 14.74
CA GLY A 227 17.81 8.08 15.73
C GLY A 227 19.24 7.52 15.67
N SER A 228 19.52 6.69 14.66
CA SER A 228 20.83 6.06 14.47
C SER A 228 21.79 6.99 13.74
N GLY A 229 23.06 6.98 14.16
CA GLY A 229 24.17 7.54 13.41
C GLY A 229 25.17 6.44 13.04
N GLY A 230 26.26 6.78 12.36
CA GLY A 230 27.33 5.81 12.13
C GLY A 230 28.33 6.23 11.07
N ASN A 231 29.28 5.32 10.80
CA ASN A 231 30.33 5.48 9.81
C ASN A 231 30.09 4.51 8.63
N PRO A 232 29.16 4.81 7.71
CA PRO A 232 28.86 3.94 6.59
C PRO A 232 30.08 3.77 5.67
N TYR A 233 30.15 2.66 4.95
CA TYR A 233 30.96 2.63 3.73
C TYR A 233 30.36 3.59 2.71
N SER A 234 31.20 4.38 2.05
CA SER A 234 30.82 5.08 0.81
C SER A 234 30.44 4.07 -0.27
N ILE A 235 29.78 4.54 -1.34
CA ILE A 235 29.39 3.68 -2.47
C ILE A 235 30.65 3.05 -3.10
N ASP A 236 31.74 3.80 -3.23
CA ASP A 236 32.98 3.31 -3.87
C ASP A 236 33.74 2.32 -2.98
N GLU A 237 33.76 2.54 -1.67
CA GLU A 237 34.35 1.59 -0.72
C GLU A 237 33.58 0.26 -0.75
N LEU A 238 32.25 0.32 -0.68
CA LEU A 238 31.41 -0.88 -0.68
C LEU A 238 31.49 -1.62 -2.03
N ARG A 239 31.57 -0.89 -3.15
CA ARG A 239 31.83 -1.46 -4.48
C ARG A 239 33.18 -2.18 -4.53
N SER A 240 34.21 -1.61 -3.93
CA SER A 240 35.55 -2.22 -3.85
C SER A 240 35.55 -3.52 -3.03
N LEU A 241 34.80 -3.54 -1.92
CA LEU A 241 34.58 -4.74 -1.12
C LEU A 241 33.77 -5.80 -1.89
N ALA A 242 32.75 -5.39 -2.64
CA ALA A 242 31.98 -6.30 -3.48
C ALA A 242 32.85 -6.97 -4.57
N ASN A 243 33.84 -6.26 -5.12
CA ASN A 243 34.81 -6.85 -6.05
C ASN A 243 35.65 -7.97 -5.42
N GLN A 244 35.95 -7.88 -4.12
CA GLN A 244 36.63 -8.94 -3.37
C GLN A 244 35.68 -10.11 -3.04
N SER A 245 34.37 -9.83 -3.00
CA SER A 245 33.33 -10.72 -2.48
C SER A 245 32.55 -11.48 -3.56
N GLY A 246 32.98 -11.44 -4.82
CA GLY A 246 32.31 -12.10 -5.95
C GLY A 246 32.16 -11.22 -7.21
N GLY A 247 32.48 -9.93 -7.11
CA GLY A 247 32.40 -8.99 -8.21
C GLY A 247 31.29 -7.96 -8.00
N ALA A 248 31.61 -6.68 -8.17
CA ALA A 248 30.64 -5.62 -7.98
C ALA A 248 29.63 -5.50 -9.13
N ILE A 249 28.41 -5.16 -8.75
CA ILE A 249 27.32 -4.76 -9.64
C ILE A 249 27.42 -3.26 -9.90
N THR A 250 27.38 -2.89 -11.17
CA THR A 250 27.42 -1.50 -11.64
C THR A 250 26.27 -1.18 -12.59
N SER A 251 25.60 -2.19 -13.15
CA SER A 251 24.39 -1.97 -13.93
C SER A 251 23.40 -3.13 -13.77
N ILE A 252 22.11 -2.76 -13.80
CA ILE A 252 20.98 -3.68 -13.68
C ILE A 252 20.02 -3.40 -14.84
N SER A 253 19.93 -4.34 -15.78
CA SER A 253 19.13 -4.20 -17.00
C SER A 253 17.67 -4.54 -16.76
N SER A 254 17.36 -5.47 -15.87
CA SER A 254 15.98 -5.78 -15.44
C SER A 254 15.92 -6.30 -14.01
N VAL A 255 14.72 -6.21 -13.42
CA VAL A 255 14.37 -6.75 -12.11
C VAL A 255 13.01 -7.43 -12.23
N GLN A 256 12.86 -8.59 -11.61
CA GLN A 256 11.61 -9.32 -11.54
C GLN A 256 11.40 -9.79 -10.10
N SER A 257 10.21 -9.53 -9.56
CA SER A 257 9.79 -10.07 -8.26
C SER A 257 8.88 -11.27 -8.50
N GLN A 258 9.14 -12.36 -7.78
CA GLN A 258 8.27 -13.52 -7.74
C GLN A 258 7.52 -13.55 -6.41
N HIS A 259 6.27 -13.97 -6.48
CA HIS A 259 5.40 -14.10 -5.32
C HIS A 259 4.90 -15.54 -5.20
N ASN A 260 4.39 -15.89 -4.03
CA ASN A 260 3.59 -17.09 -3.86
C ASN A 260 2.08 -16.72 -3.86
N GLY A 261 1.21 -17.71 -3.97
CA GLY A 261 -0.25 -17.52 -3.92
C GLY A 261 -0.79 -16.92 -2.60
N GLN A 262 0.08 -16.70 -1.60
CA GLN A 262 -0.23 -16.08 -0.32
C GLN A 262 0.27 -14.64 -0.23
N GLY A 263 0.66 -14.03 -1.36
CA GLY A 263 1.11 -12.63 -1.39
C GLY A 263 2.40 -12.43 -0.62
N THR A 264 3.35 -13.37 -0.74
CA THR A 264 4.71 -13.22 -0.20
C THR A 264 5.70 -13.16 -1.35
N THR A 265 6.56 -12.14 -1.37
CA THR A 265 7.71 -12.05 -2.27
C THR A 265 8.73 -13.11 -1.90
N THR A 266 8.95 -14.07 -2.80
CA THR A 266 9.82 -15.22 -2.59
C THR A 266 11.22 -14.99 -3.14
N THR A 267 11.32 -14.40 -4.33
CA THR A 267 12.58 -14.23 -5.06
C THR A 267 12.60 -12.90 -5.79
N ILE A 268 13.73 -12.20 -5.74
CA ILE A 268 14.08 -11.09 -6.61
C ILE A 268 15.15 -11.56 -7.59
N THR A 269 14.84 -11.55 -8.87
CA THR A 269 15.77 -11.90 -9.95
C THR A 269 16.21 -10.66 -10.69
N LEU A 270 17.51 -10.49 -10.86
CA LEU A 270 18.15 -9.33 -11.46
C LEU A 270 18.99 -9.77 -12.66
N GLN A 271 18.86 -9.05 -13.78
CA GLN A 271 19.81 -9.13 -14.88
C GLN A 271 20.85 -8.03 -14.69
N THR A 272 22.12 -8.41 -14.54
CA THR A 272 23.20 -7.47 -14.17
C THR A 272 24.39 -7.55 -15.13
N ASN A 273 25.35 -6.63 -14.98
CA ASN A 273 26.66 -6.72 -15.65
C ASN A 273 27.50 -7.96 -15.26
N LYS A 274 27.08 -8.72 -14.25
CA LYS A 274 27.71 -9.98 -13.81
C LYS A 274 26.85 -11.22 -14.11
N GLY A 275 25.82 -11.06 -14.94
CA GLY A 275 24.84 -12.12 -15.25
C GLY A 275 23.62 -12.07 -14.33
N THR A 276 22.87 -13.18 -14.32
CA THR A 276 21.66 -13.31 -13.51
C THR A 276 22.00 -13.51 -12.04
N ILE A 277 21.37 -12.73 -11.17
CA ILE A 277 21.42 -12.91 -9.71
C ILE A 277 20.00 -13.17 -9.21
N SER A 278 19.85 -14.13 -8.31
CA SER A 278 18.60 -14.38 -7.60
C SER A 278 18.82 -14.25 -6.10
N ILE A 279 17.98 -13.44 -5.46
CA ILE A 279 18.03 -13.12 -4.03
C ILE A 279 16.70 -13.54 -3.42
N SER A 280 16.70 -14.20 -2.27
CA SER A 280 15.44 -14.47 -1.57
C SER A 280 14.77 -13.16 -1.13
N GLY A 281 13.43 -13.11 -1.14
CA GLY A 281 12.69 -11.90 -0.77
C GLY A 281 13.00 -11.40 0.64
N SER A 282 13.29 -12.32 1.58
CA SER A 282 13.72 -11.99 2.93
C SER A 282 15.11 -11.36 2.99
N GLU A 283 16.11 -11.96 2.33
CA GLU A 283 17.49 -11.42 2.29
C GLU A 283 17.54 -10.08 1.55
N PHE A 284 16.76 -9.93 0.48
CA PHE A 284 16.64 -8.68 -0.24
C PHE A 284 16.05 -7.61 0.67
N LYS A 285 14.90 -7.87 1.30
CA LYS A 285 14.23 -6.91 2.20
C LYS A 285 15.14 -6.46 3.34
N GLU A 286 15.84 -7.41 3.96
CA GLU A 286 16.76 -7.12 5.05
C GLU A 286 17.90 -6.19 4.58
N THR A 287 18.57 -6.55 3.48
CA THR A 287 19.67 -5.72 2.94
C THR A 287 19.16 -4.36 2.47
N PHE A 288 18.01 -4.32 1.82
CA PHE A 288 17.37 -3.09 1.39
C PHE A 288 17.13 -2.16 2.57
N ASN A 289 16.54 -2.66 3.67
CA ASN A 289 16.29 -1.85 4.86
C ASN A 289 17.56 -1.43 5.61
N LEU A 290 18.66 -2.19 5.48
CA LEU A 290 19.95 -1.81 6.03
C LEU A 290 20.62 -0.70 5.22
N ARG A 291 20.49 -0.69 3.88
CA ARG A 291 21.31 0.17 3.01
C ARG A 291 20.56 1.28 2.31
N ALA A 292 19.23 1.18 2.15
CA ALA A 292 18.44 2.15 1.41
C ALA A 292 18.60 3.57 1.97
N PRO A 293 18.67 4.61 1.10
CA PRO A 293 18.90 5.97 1.53
C PRO A 293 17.67 6.60 2.19
N GLY A 294 17.90 7.37 3.25
CA GLY A 294 16.86 8.11 3.97
C GLY A 294 15.78 7.19 4.54
N TYR A 295 14.51 7.62 4.46
CA TYR A 295 13.38 6.86 5.00
C TYR A 295 12.78 5.84 4.03
N ILE A 296 13.40 5.59 2.88
CA ILE A 296 12.94 4.55 1.95
C ILE A 296 13.15 3.19 2.63
N SER A 297 12.07 2.42 2.73
CA SER A 297 12.10 1.12 3.38
C SER A 297 11.01 0.20 2.85
N ILE A 298 11.16 -1.09 3.15
CA ILE A 298 10.12 -2.10 3.07
C ILE A 298 9.67 -2.36 4.52
N PRO A 299 8.67 -1.62 5.03
CA PRO A 299 8.42 -1.47 6.48
C PRO A 299 7.66 -2.65 7.10
N GLN A 300 7.28 -3.64 6.30
CA GLN A 300 6.46 -4.77 6.76
C GLN A 300 7.17 -5.55 7.86
N THR A 301 6.41 -6.05 8.83
CA THR A 301 6.93 -6.91 9.91
C THR A 301 6.21 -8.26 9.85
N GLY A 302 6.94 -9.36 10.01
CA GLY A 302 6.37 -10.72 9.98
C GLY A 302 6.04 -11.30 8.60
N PHE A 303 6.08 -10.49 7.54
CA PHE A 303 5.92 -10.92 6.15
C PHE A 303 6.69 -10.02 5.18
N SER A 304 6.81 -10.45 3.92
CA SER A 304 7.48 -9.72 2.85
C SER A 304 6.56 -9.68 1.64
N PHE A 305 5.92 -8.54 1.37
CA PHE A 305 5.10 -8.36 0.17
C PHE A 305 5.47 -7.05 -0.53
N PHE A 306 6.39 -7.14 -1.47
CA PHE A 306 6.83 -5.98 -2.24
C PHE A 306 7.08 -6.38 -3.69
N ASN A 307 7.04 -5.37 -4.55
CA ASN A 307 7.43 -5.50 -5.93
C ASN A 307 8.47 -4.43 -6.23
N ILE A 308 9.41 -4.74 -7.11
CA ILE A 308 10.40 -3.80 -7.60
C ILE A 308 10.16 -3.64 -9.09
N GLU A 309 9.88 -2.41 -9.49
CA GLU A 309 9.69 -2.04 -10.88
C GLU A 309 10.87 -1.20 -11.35
N LYS A 310 11.31 -1.45 -12.57
CA LYS A 310 12.23 -0.56 -13.26
C LYS A 310 11.41 0.41 -14.11
N SER A 311 11.46 1.70 -13.79
CA SER A 311 10.96 2.71 -14.71
C SER A 311 11.83 2.72 -15.96
N ASN A 312 11.18 2.70 -17.12
CA ASN A 312 11.82 3.06 -18.39
C ASN A 312 12.06 4.55 -18.47
#